data_AF-A0AAE3XBG4-F1
#
_entry.id   AF-A0AAE3XBG4-F1
#
_cell.length_a   1.000
_cell.length_b   1.000
_cell.length_c   1.000
_cell.angle_alpha   90.00
_cell.angle_beta   90.00
_cell.angle_gamma   90.00
#
_symmetry.space_group_name_H-M   'P 1'
#
loop_
_entity.id
_entity.type
_entity.pdbx_description
1 polymer ?
#
loop_
_entity_poly.entity_id
_entity_poly.type
_entity_poly.pdbx_seq_one_letter_code
_entity_poly.pdbx_strand_id
1 'polypeptide(L)'
;MENAWQGAKVPHQWVDDTGAPTPEYFQWAERLWSNPRASRYPMGRGHKPAFSWWDGQALGYLDARRQIYFPLYRDALIRSRAYPLLLKEYGARGQLSLSDFDGYDHDAMGLSLRDVLNNDRRPMGHAFVIKAVLLHGPDVTPDQL
;
A
#
# COMPACT_ATOMS: atom_id res chain seq x y z
N MET A 1 -1.88 6.06 -7.66
CA MET A 1 -1.65 5.24 -6.45
C MET A 1 -0.32 4.49 -6.55
N GLU A 2 -0.14 3.53 -7.47
CA GLU A 2 1.12 2.75 -7.56
C GLU A 2 2.38 3.64 -7.61
N ASN A 3 2.39 4.63 -8.50
CA ASN A 3 3.54 5.54 -8.61
C ASN A 3 3.78 6.37 -7.34
N ALA A 4 2.72 6.76 -6.62
CA ALA A 4 2.86 7.47 -5.35
C ALA A 4 3.51 6.56 -4.29
N TRP A 5 3.05 5.31 -4.18
CA TRP A 5 3.63 4.31 -3.28
C TRP A 5 5.09 4.00 -3.61
N GLN A 6 5.41 3.82 -4.90
CA GLN A 6 6.76 3.48 -5.33
C GLN A 6 7.71 4.67 -5.23
N GLY A 7 7.24 5.87 -5.58
CA GLY A 7 8.02 7.11 -5.50
C GLY A 7 8.22 7.61 -4.08
N ALA A 8 7.43 7.15 -3.11
CA ALA A 8 7.70 7.42 -1.69
C ALA A 8 8.92 6.65 -1.16
N LYS A 9 9.38 5.58 -1.82
CA LYS A 9 10.47 4.75 -1.32
C LYS A 9 11.82 5.38 -1.65
N VAL A 10 12.62 5.67 -0.62
CA VAL A 10 13.94 6.28 -0.77
C VAL A 10 15.02 5.18 -0.83
N PRO A 11 15.74 5.04 -1.95
CA PRO A 11 16.91 4.17 -2.06
C PRO A 11 18.08 4.67 -1.20
N HIS A 12 18.89 3.75 -0.67
CA HIS A 12 20.07 4.09 0.14
C HIS A 12 21.04 5.08 -0.53
N GLN A 13 21.18 5.01 -1.85
CA GLN A 13 22.07 5.90 -2.61
C GLN A 13 21.62 7.37 -2.69
N TRP A 14 20.38 7.67 -2.27
CA TRP A 14 19.85 9.03 -2.22
C TRP A 14 19.47 9.43 -0.79
N VAL A 15 20.23 8.94 0.18
CA VAL A 15 20.19 9.37 1.57
C VAL A 15 21.50 10.11 1.86
N ASP A 16 21.41 11.33 2.39
CA ASP A 16 22.58 12.12 2.75
C ASP A 16 23.18 11.73 4.12
N ASP A 17 24.27 12.39 4.51
CA ASP A 17 24.97 12.13 5.77
C ASP A 17 24.12 12.44 7.02
N THR A 18 23.01 13.16 6.87
CA THR A 18 22.04 13.46 7.95
C THR A 18 20.90 12.44 8.02
N GLY A 19 20.82 11.52 7.06
CA GLY A 19 19.73 10.56 6.94
C GLY A 19 18.52 11.08 6.16
N ALA A 20 18.62 12.27 5.53
CA ALA A 20 17.53 12.87 4.76
C ALA A 20 17.61 12.49 3.26
N PRO A 21 16.49 12.53 2.52
CA PRO A 21 16.53 12.29 1.09
C PRO A 21 17.26 13.42 0.35
N THR A 22 18.11 13.08 -0.61
CA THR A 22 18.84 14.06 -1.41
C THR A 22 17.92 14.74 -2.45
N PRO A 23 18.32 15.89 -3.02
CA PRO A 23 17.58 16.53 -4.13
C PRO A 23 17.37 15.61 -5.34
N GLU A 24 18.31 14.71 -5.64
CA GLU A 24 18.21 13.75 -6.75
C GLU A 24 17.07 12.77 -6.57
N TYR A 25 16.81 12.34 -5.33
CA TYR A 25 15.63 11.53 -5.01
C TYR A 25 14.35 12.28 -5.37
N PHE A 26 14.20 13.54 -4.96
CA PHE A 26 12.98 14.30 -5.24
C PHE A 26 12.76 14.51 -6.73
N GLN A 27 13.82 14.80 -7.48
CA GLN A 27 13.73 14.90 -8.94
C GLN A 27 13.30 13.57 -9.58
N TRP A 28 13.80 12.44 -9.08
CA TRP A 28 13.37 11.11 -9.55
C TRP A 28 11.93 10.80 -9.17
N ALA A 29 11.55 11.07 -7.92
CA ALA A 29 10.23 10.79 -7.38
C ALA A 29 9.15 11.61 -8.10
N GLU A 30 9.41 12.88 -8.39
CA GLU A 30 8.51 13.75 -9.14
C GLU A 30 8.23 13.23 -10.56
N ARG A 31 9.26 12.76 -11.27
CA ARG A 31 9.11 12.12 -12.58
C ARG A 31 8.29 10.83 -12.49
N LEU A 32 8.43 10.08 -11.40
CA LEU A 32 7.65 8.87 -11.19
C LEU A 32 6.18 9.18 -10.86
N TRP A 33 5.92 10.14 -9.98
CA TRP A 33 4.57 10.56 -9.60
C TRP A 33 3.77 11.13 -10.77
N SER A 34 4.44 11.89 -11.64
CA SER A 34 3.84 12.46 -12.87
C SER A 34 3.67 11.45 -14.00
N ASN A 35 4.22 10.24 -13.88
CA ASN A 35 4.09 9.23 -14.93
C ASN A 35 2.64 8.73 -15.03
N PRO A 36 1.99 8.82 -16.21
CA PRO A 36 0.62 8.34 -16.38
C PRO A 36 0.50 6.81 -16.32
N ARG A 37 1.61 6.07 -16.45
CA ARG A 37 1.64 4.61 -16.37
C ARG A 37 2.25 4.18 -15.04
N ALA A 38 1.61 3.19 -14.42
CA ALA A 38 2.10 2.58 -13.20
C ALA A 38 3.46 1.88 -13.43
N SER A 39 4.45 2.17 -12.59
CA SER A 39 5.75 1.50 -12.59
C SER A 39 5.92 0.71 -11.30
N ARG A 40 5.83 -0.62 -11.40
CA ARG A 40 5.84 -1.53 -10.24
C ARG A 40 7.22 -1.69 -9.60
N TYR A 41 8.29 -1.54 -10.39
CA TYR A 41 9.67 -1.76 -9.97
C TYR A 41 10.61 -0.69 -10.56
N PRO A 42 10.43 0.60 -10.22
CA PRO A 42 11.20 1.67 -10.85
C PRO A 42 12.70 1.63 -10.50
N MET A 43 13.07 0.96 -9.41
CA MET A 43 14.46 0.69 -8.99
C MET A 43 14.88 -0.78 -9.22
N GLY A 44 14.09 -1.56 -9.96
CA GLY A 44 14.29 -3.00 -10.13
C GLY A 44 13.63 -3.87 -9.06
N ARG A 45 13.41 -5.15 -9.38
CA ARG A 45 12.75 -6.11 -8.49
C ARG A 45 13.68 -6.50 -7.33
N GLY A 46 13.16 -6.53 -6.11
CA GLY A 46 13.91 -6.94 -4.91
C GLY A 46 14.74 -5.82 -4.27
N HIS A 47 14.76 -4.63 -4.86
CA HIS A 47 15.41 -3.46 -4.26
C HIS A 47 14.75 -3.11 -2.91
N LYS A 48 15.55 -3.05 -1.85
CA LYS A 48 15.11 -2.66 -0.50
C LYS A 48 15.38 -1.17 -0.29
N PRO A 49 14.35 -0.35 -0.02
CA PRO A 49 14.57 1.06 0.30
C PRO A 49 15.14 1.21 1.71
N ALA A 50 15.78 2.36 1.96
CA ALA A 50 16.21 2.75 3.30
C ALA A 50 14.99 3.04 4.20
N PHE A 51 14.02 3.79 3.66
CA PHE A 51 12.75 4.14 4.28
C PHE A 51 11.77 4.64 3.20
N SER A 52 10.56 5.01 3.60
CA SER A 52 9.64 5.77 2.74
C SER A 52 9.55 7.21 3.21
N TRP A 53 9.67 8.19 2.32
CA TRP A 53 9.48 9.61 2.61
C TRP A 53 8.03 10.02 2.31
N TRP A 54 7.35 10.55 3.32
CA TRP A 54 5.96 11.00 3.19
C TRP A 54 5.69 12.15 4.14
N ASP A 55 5.09 13.23 3.62
CA ASP A 55 4.73 14.42 4.40
C ASP A 55 5.86 14.96 5.30
N GLY A 56 7.08 15.00 4.75
CA GLY A 56 8.26 15.48 5.47
C GLY A 56 8.84 14.50 6.51
N GLN A 57 8.36 13.25 6.54
CA GLN A 57 8.78 12.23 7.51
C GLN A 57 9.43 11.04 6.82
N ALA A 58 10.48 10.50 7.46
CA ALA A 58 11.04 9.19 7.13
C ALA A 58 10.27 8.10 7.89
N LEU A 59 9.59 7.23 7.15
CA LEU A 59 8.74 6.17 7.67
C LEU A 59 9.39 4.80 7.48
N GLY A 60 9.36 4.00 8.55
CA GLY A 60 9.67 2.58 8.47
C GLY A 60 8.64 1.81 7.64
N TYR A 61 8.90 0.53 7.36
CA TYR A 61 8.06 -0.27 6.46
C TYR A 61 6.59 -0.37 6.92
N LEU A 62 6.36 -0.62 8.21
CA LEU A 62 5.01 -0.73 8.76
C LEU A 62 4.29 0.63 8.79
N ASP A 63 4.99 1.69 9.18
CA ASP A 63 4.40 3.03 9.19
C ASP A 63 4.06 3.50 7.78
N ALA A 64 4.94 3.25 6.81
CA ALA A 64 4.67 3.55 5.40
C ALA A 64 3.46 2.77 4.88
N ARG A 65 3.26 1.52 5.33
CA ARG A 65 2.09 0.71 4.97
C ARG A 65 0.79 1.33 5.52
N ARG A 66 0.82 1.80 6.78
CA ARG A 66 -0.31 2.42 7.48
C ARG A 66 -0.62 3.82 6.92
N GLN A 67 0.38 4.65 6.68
CA GLN A 67 0.20 6.06 6.35
C GLN A 67 0.11 6.32 4.83
N ILE A 68 0.69 5.45 4.02
CA ILE A 68 0.79 5.64 2.56
C ILE A 68 -0.01 4.57 1.82
N TYR A 69 0.43 3.31 1.90
CA TYR A 69 -0.10 2.26 1.02
C TYR A 69 -1.59 1.99 1.27
N PHE A 70 -1.97 1.73 2.52
CA PHE A 70 -3.36 1.40 2.85
C PHE A 70 -4.33 2.54 2.48
N PRO A 71 -4.10 3.81 2.90
CA PRO A 71 -5.01 4.91 2.57
C PRO A 71 -5.08 5.18 1.07
N LEU A 72 -3.93 5.23 0.38
CA LEU A 72 -3.93 5.50 -1.06
C LEU A 72 -4.61 4.40 -1.86
N TYR A 73 -4.45 3.12 -1.46
CA TYR A 73 -5.12 2.02 -2.13
C TYR A 73 -6.63 2.04 -1.87
N ARG A 74 -7.05 2.21 -0.61
CA ARG A 74 -8.46 2.35 -0.21
C ARG A 74 -9.14 3.46 -1.03
N ASP A 75 -8.55 4.64 -1.07
CA ASP A 75 -9.13 5.78 -1.78
C ASP A 75 -9.20 5.55 -3.29
N ALA A 76 -8.18 4.92 -3.87
CA ALA A 76 -8.18 4.54 -5.28
C ALA A 76 -9.23 3.48 -5.60
N LEU A 77 -9.41 2.49 -4.73
CA LEU A 77 -10.45 1.47 -4.84
C LEU A 77 -11.83 2.11 -4.86
N ILE A 78 -12.15 2.95 -3.87
CA ILE A 78 -13.47 3.56 -3.72
C ILE A 78 -13.83 4.45 -4.91
N ARG A 79 -12.86 5.17 -5.47
CA ARG A 79 -13.04 6.00 -6.67
C ARG A 79 -13.15 5.19 -7.97
N SER A 80 -12.81 3.90 -7.93
CA SER A 80 -12.84 3.05 -9.12
C SER A 80 -14.27 2.63 -9.47
N ARG A 81 -14.50 2.35 -10.76
CA ARG A 81 -15.77 1.77 -11.24
C ARG A 81 -16.00 0.34 -10.70
N ALA A 82 -14.95 -0.33 -10.23
CA ALA A 82 -15.03 -1.70 -9.74
C ALA A 82 -15.64 -1.78 -8.33
N TYR A 83 -15.49 -0.74 -7.52
CA TYR A 83 -15.99 -0.74 -6.13
C TYR A 83 -17.51 -0.96 -6.00
N PRO A 84 -18.39 -0.22 -6.70
CA PRO A 84 -19.84 -0.48 -6.61
C PRO A 84 -20.22 -1.87 -7.13
N LEU A 85 -19.50 -2.41 -8.11
CA LEU A 85 -19.73 -3.78 -8.60
C LEU A 85 -19.35 -4.80 -7.53
N LEU A 86 -18.22 -4.60 -6.86
CA LEU A 86 -17.76 -5.46 -5.79
C LEU A 86 -18.73 -5.46 -4.60
N LEU A 87 -19.21 -4.28 -4.18
CA LEU A 87 -20.22 -4.17 -3.12
C LEU A 87 -21.52 -4.89 -3.48
N LYS A 88 -21.97 -4.76 -4.73
CA LYS A 88 -23.17 -5.46 -5.21
C LYS A 88 -22.99 -6.98 -5.14
N GLU A 89 -21.87 -7.51 -5.63
CA GLU A 89 -21.60 -8.95 -5.58
C GLU A 89 -21.48 -9.47 -4.14
N TYR A 90 -20.80 -8.71 -3.26
CA TYR A 90 -20.69 -9.07 -1.85
C TYR A 90 -22.06 -9.08 -1.16
N GLY A 91 -22.87 -8.03 -1.36
CA GLY A 91 -24.21 -7.94 -0.78
C GLY A 91 -25.17 -9.01 -1.31
N ALA A 92 -25.04 -9.43 -2.57
CA ALA A 92 -25.87 -10.48 -3.16
C ALA A 92 -25.51 -11.89 -2.66
N ARG A 93 -24.22 -12.16 -2.41
CA ARG A 93 -23.73 -13.51 -2.10
C ARG A 93 -23.44 -13.73 -0.61
N GLY A 94 -23.19 -12.67 0.14
CA GLY A 94 -22.73 -12.71 1.53
C GLY A 94 -21.27 -13.18 1.70
N GLN A 95 -20.62 -13.68 0.66
CA GLN A 95 -19.25 -14.17 0.70
C GLN A 95 -18.55 -13.94 -0.64
N LEU A 96 -17.27 -13.59 -0.58
CA LEU A 96 -16.37 -13.50 -1.73
C LEU A 96 -15.00 -14.10 -1.38
N SER A 97 -14.36 -14.70 -2.38
CA SER A 97 -12.94 -15.07 -2.31
C SER A 97 -12.12 -14.07 -3.09
N LEU A 98 -11.08 -13.50 -2.47
CA LEU A 98 -10.18 -12.54 -3.10
C LEU A 98 -8.86 -13.25 -3.42
N SER A 99 -8.47 -13.26 -4.69
CA SER A 99 -7.20 -13.85 -5.14
C SER A 99 -6.19 -12.75 -5.43
N ASP A 100 -5.02 -12.83 -4.81
CA ASP A 100 -3.91 -11.87 -4.95
C ASP A 100 -2.57 -12.60 -4.88
N PHE A 101 -1.59 -12.16 -5.64
CA PHE A 101 -0.22 -12.71 -5.65
C PHE A 101 0.42 -12.63 -4.27
N ASP A 102 0.15 -11.55 -3.55
CA ASP A 102 0.69 -11.27 -2.21
C ASP A 102 -0.35 -11.60 -1.11
N GLY A 103 -1.45 -12.27 -1.49
CA GLY A 103 -2.50 -12.73 -0.58
C GLY A 103 -2.17 -14.08 0.06
N TYR A 104 -2.72 -14.31 1.24
CA TYR A 104 -2.69 -15.59 1.93
C TYR A 104 -3.92 -15.73 2.82
N ASP A 105 -4.26 -16.97 3.18
CA ASP A 105 -5.40 -17.28 4.02
C ASP A 105 -5.11 -16.95 5.48
N HIS A 106 -5.27 -15.66 5.81
CA HIS A 106 -5.01 -15.16 7.15
C HIS A 106 -6.06 -15.65 8.17
N ASP A 107 -7.28 -15.97 7.72
CA ASP A 107 -8.35 -16.49 8.58
C ASP A 107 -8.01 -17.91 9.05
N ALA A 108 -7.58 -18.80 8.15
CA ALA A 108 -7.10 -20.14 8.52
C ALA A 108 -5.85 -20.11 9.42
N MET A 109 -5.07 -19.03 9.34
CA MET A 109 -3.92 -18.79 10.21
C MET A 109 -4.29 -18.16 11.56
N GLY A 110 -5.57 -17.81 11.80
CA GLY A 110 -6.01 -17.14 13.02
C GLY A 110 -5.50 -15.71 13.17
N LEU A 111 -5.16 -15.04 12.07
CA LEU A 111 -4.65 -13.67 12.05
C LEU A 111 -5.77 -12.68 11.72
N SER A 112 -5.87 -11.60 12.48
CA SER A 112 -6.74 -10.47 12.15
C SER A 112 -6.16 -9.62 11.00
N LEU A 113 -6.97 -8.71 10.44
CA LEU A 113 -6.45 -7.73 9.47
C LEU A 113 -5.42 -6.78 10.10
N ARG A 114 -5.56 -6.47 11.40
CA ARG A 114 -4.54 -5.76 12.18
C ARG A 114 -3.23 -6.54 12.24
N ASP A 115 -3.28 -7.85 12.45
CA ASP A 115 -2.07 -8.68 12.47
C ASP A 115 -1.39 -8.69 11.10
N VAL A 116 -2.16 -8.82 10.02
CA VAL A 116 -1.64 -8.72 8.65
C VAL A 116 -0.97 -7.36 8.41
N LEU A 117 -1.63 -6.27 8.80
CA LEU A 117 -1.11 -4.91 8.61
C LEU A 117 0.22 -4.71 9.34
N ASN A 118 0.33 -5.21 10.57
CA ASN A 118 1.49 -5.04 11.45
C ASN A 118 2.56 -6.15 11.31
N ASN A 119 2.44 -7.02 10.31
CA ASN A 119 3.43 -8.08 10.05
C ASN A 119 4.44 -7.64 8.99
N ASP A 120 5.69 -7.41 9.41
CA ASP A 120 6.81 -7.05 8.54
C ASP A 120 7.50 -8.27 7.89
N ARG A 121 7.19 -9.48 8.36
CA ARG A 121 7.71 -10.75 7.84
C ARG A 121 6.89 -11.31 6.69
N ARG A 122 5.72 -10.73 6.41
CA ARG A 122 4.81 -11.16 5.34
C ARG A 122 4.45 -10.00 4.43
N PRO A 123 4.27 -10.27 3.12
CA PRO A 123 3.74 -9.26 2.22
C PRO A 123 2.29 -8.92 2.63
N MET A 124 1.83 -7.74 2.24
CA MET A 124 0.43 -7.37 2.37
C MET A 124 -0.06 -6.95 1.00
N GLY A 125 -0.69 -7.89 0.31
CA GLY A 125 -1.36 -7.64 -0.96
C GLY A 125 -2.53 -6.67 -0.84
N HIS A 126 -3.06 -6.31 -2.00
CA HIS A 126 -4.23 -5.46 -2.17
C HIS A 126 -5.51 -6.11 -1.63
N ALA A 127 -5.62 -7.45 -1.71
CA ALA A 127 -6.79 -8.18 -1.24
C ALA A 127 -7.14 -7.88 0.23
N PHE A 128 -6.13 -7.63 1.08
CA PHE A 128 -6.37 -7.29 2.48
C PHE A 128 -7.00 -5.90 2.65
N VAL A 129 -6.59 -4.91 1.84
CA VAL A 129 -7.22 -3.58 1.85
C VAL A 129 -8.66 -3.68 1.34
N ILE A 130 -8.89 -4.45 0.27
CA ILE A 130 -10.23 -4.70 -0.28
C ILE A 130 -11.12 -5.36 0.78
N LYS A 131 -10.64 -6.42 1.44
CA LYS A 131 -11.36 -7.10 2.53
C LYS A 131 -11.70 -6.11 3.66
N ALA A 132 -10.75 -5.27 4.07
CA ALA A 132 -10.99 -4.24 5.09
C ALA A 132 -12.14 -3.29 4.70
N VAL A 133 -12.12 -2.79 3.47
CA VAL A 133 -13.19 -1.89 2.98
C VAL A 133 -14.55 -2.58 2.93
N LEU A 134 -14.61 -3.86 2.54
CA LEU A 134 -15.87 -4.61 2.51
C LEU A 134 -16.45 -4.88 3.90
N LEU A 135 -15.59 -5.08 4.91
CA LEU A 135 -16.03 -5.39 6.27
C LEU A 135 -16.33 -4.15 7.12
N HIS A 136 -15.57 -3.08 6.93
CA HIS A 136 -15.61 -1.90 7.80
C HIS A 136 -16.13 -0.63 7.11
N GLY A 137 -16.34 -0.68 5.79
CA GLY A 137 -16.84 0.44 5.00
C GLY A 137 -15.75 1.27 4.32
N PRO A 138 -16.15 2.25 3.49
CA PRO A 138 -15.24 3.05 2.67
C PRO A 138 -14.27 3.91 3.49
N ASP A 139 -14.67 4.35 4.68
CA ASP A 139 -13.87 5.26 5.48
C ASP A 139 -12.88 4.54 6.42
N VAL A 140 -12.76 3.21 6.30
CA VAL A 140 -11.91 2.40 7.17
C VAL A 140 -10.47 2.92 7.24
N THR A 141 -9.94 3.06 8.43
CA THR A 141 -8.54 3.46 8.67
C THR A 141 -7.73 2.29 9.24
N PRO A 142 -6.39 2.33 9.12
CA PRO A 142 -5.49 1.38 9.79
C PRO A 142 -5.76 1.15 11.28
N ASP A 143 -6.23 2.17 12.00
CA ASP A 143 -6.44 2.10 13.45
C ASP A 143 -7.75 1.38 13.84
N GLN A 144 -8.66 1.23 12.88
CA GLN A 144 -9.95 0.54 13.04
C GLN A 144 -9.89 -0.96 12.73
N LEU A 145 -8.77 -1.46 12.17
CA LEU A 145 -8.59 -2.88 11.87
C LEU A 145 -8.31 -3.73 13.10
#